data_AF-A0A7Y4XVH8-F1
#
_entry.id   AF-A0A7Y4XVH8-F1
#
_cell.length_a   1.000
_cell.length_b   1.000
_cell.length_c   1.000
_cell.angle_alpha   90.00
_cell.angle_beta   90.00
_cell.angle_gamma   90.00
#
_symmetry.space_group_name_H-M   'P 1'
#
loop_
_entity.id
_entity.type
_entity.pdbx_description
1 polymer ?
#
loop_
_entity_poly.entity_id
_entity_poly.type
_entity_poly.pdbx_seq_one_letter_code
_entity_poly.pdbx_strand_id
1 'polypeptide(L)'
;MYRLGWPLATFVAELGLSLLIKVEIIHDNEANVYVATSPDLKGLVVEAETLDELEKEVWSLVPELLMLDKPTLRTKAVTHLAFFQPPVSV
;
A
#
# COMPACT_ATOMS: atom_id res chain seq x y z
N MET A 1 3.20 -15.01 -0.89
CA MET A 1 2.51 -13.86 -0.28
C MET A 1 1.21 -13.68 -1.01
N TYR A 2 0.10 -13.45 -0.30
CA TYR A 2 -1.23 -13.28 -0.90
C TYR A 2 -1.60 -11.79 -0.93
N ARG A 3 -2.18 -11.29 -2.02
CA ARG A 3 -2.48 -9.87 -2.15
C ARG A 3 -3.67 -9.48 -1.27
N LEU A 4 -3.56 -8.38 -0.50
CA LEU A 4 -4.61 -7.93 0.42
C LEU A 4 -5.93 -7.59 -0.30
N GLY A 5 -5.85 -7.03 -1.51
CA GLY A 5 -7.03 -6.70 -2.33
C GLY A 5 -7.70 -7.90 -2.99
N TRP A 6 -7.21 -9.12 -2.81
CA TRP A 6 -7.84 -10.32 -3.36
C TRP A 6 -8.85 -10.96 -2.39
N PRO A 7 -9.85 -11.71 -2.90
CA PRO A 7 -10.82 -12.40 -2.06
C PRO A 7 -10.15 -13.28 -1.00
N LEU A 8 -10.74 -13.40 0.19
CA LEU A 8 -10.25 -14.27 1.28
C LEU A 8 -8.88 -13.90 1.87
N ALA A 9 -8.30 -12.74 1.54
CA ALA A 9 -7.00 -12.32 2.08
C ALA A 9 -6.95 -12.32 3.62
N THR A 10 -8.04 -11.91 4.29
CA THR A 10 -8.13 -11.92 5.76
C THR A 10 -8.05 -13.34 6.33
N PHE A 11 -8.73 -14.30 5.72
CA PHE A 11 -8.68 -15.70 6.13
C PHE A 11 -7.25 -16.28 5.98
N VAL A 12 -6.61 -16.00 4.84
CA VAL A 12 -5.23 -16.42 4.58
C VAL A 12 -4.25 -15.82 5.61
N ALA A 13 -4.46 -14.56 6.01
CA ALA A 13 -3.68 -13.93 7.06
C ALA A 13 -3.90 -14.53 8.45
N GLU A 14 -5.14 -14.93 8.78
CA GLU A 14 -5.44 -15.64 10.04
C GLU A 14 -4.72 -17.00 10.13
N LEU A 15 -4.47 -17.65 8.99
CA LEU A 15 -3.63 -18.85 8.90
C LEU A 15 -2.12 -18.57 9.04
N GLY A 16 -1.71 -17.31 9.25
CA GLY A 16 -0.32 -16.91 9.46
C GLY A 16 0.48 -16.68 8.18
N LEU A 17 -0.18 -16.60 7.03
CA LEU A 17 0.48 -16.35 5.75
C LEU A 17 0.70 -14.85 5.53
N SER A 18 1.87 -14.49 5.01
CA SER A 18 2.21 -13.09 4.72
C SER A 18 1.37 -12.48 3.60
N LEU A 19 0.96 -11.24 3.81
CA LEU A 19 0.19 -10.45 2.84
C LEU A 19 1.08 -9.50 2.04
N LEU A 20 0.59 -9.11 0.87
CA LEU A 20 1.18 -8.10 0.00
C LEU A 20 0.17 -6.97 -0.24
N ILE A 21 0.60 -5.73 -0.06
CA ILE A 21 -0.13 -4.52 -0.45
C ILE A 21 0.55 -3.94 -1.69
N LYS A 22 -0.21 -3.80 -2.78
CA LYS A 22 0.23 -3.08 -3.98
C LYS A 22 0.09 -1.58 -3.75
N VAL A 23 1.19 -0.83 -3.88
CA VAL A 23 1.21 0.63 -3.87
C VAL A 23 1.49 1.11 -5.28
N GLU A 24 0.60 1.93 -5.83
CA GLU A 24 0.71 2.49 -7.17
C GLU A 24 1.26 3.92 -7.07
N ILE A 25 2.34 4.21 -7.79
CA ILE A 25 2.99 5.51 -7.81
C ILE A 25 2.74 6.17 -9.16
N ILE A 26 2.31 7.42 -9.15
CA ILE A 26 2.19 8.27 -10.34
C ILE A 26 3.06 9.51 -10.12
N HIS A 27 3.77 9.97 -11.15
CA HIS A 27 4.43 11.27 -11.12
C HIS A 27 3.50 12.30 -11.74
N ASP A 28 3.12 13.31 -10.97
CA ASP A 28 2.42 14.48 -11.46
C ASP A 28 3.46 15.50 -11.96
N ASN A 29 3.55 15.66 -13.28
CA ASN A 29 4.52 16.57 -13.89
C ASN A 29 4.14 18.05 -13.72
N GLU A 30 2.86 18.37 -13.50
CA GLU A 30 2.41 19.77 -13.34
C GLU A 30 2.78 20.29 -11.95
N ALA A 31 2.58 19.45 -10.93
CA ALA A 31 2.95 19.75 -9.54
C ALA A 31 4.40 19.35 -9.21
N ASN A 32 5.05 18.56 -10.06
CA ASN A 32 6.40 18.00 -9.85
C ASN A 32 6.51 17.22 -8.52
N VAL A 33 5.56 16.32 -8.29
CA VAL A 33 5.51 15.45 -7.10
C VAL A 33 5.16 14.02 -7.51
N TYR A 34 5.55 13.07 -6.67
CA TYR A 34 5.08 11.69 -6.75
C TYR A 34 3.86 11.50 -5.86
N VAL A 35 2.90 10.73 -6.33
CA VAL A 35 1.66 10.40 -5.61
C VAL A 35 1.55 8.89 -5.48
N ALA A 36 1.44 8.39 -4.25
CA ALA A 36 1.20 6.99 -3.94
C ALA A 36 -0.27 6.77 -3.59
N THR A 37 -0.87 5.77 -4.21
CA THR A 37 -2.22 5.27 -3.86
C THR A 37 -2.21 3.75 -3.75
N SER A 38 -3.28 3.14 -3.23
CA SER A 38 -3.40 1.69 -3.24
C SER A 38 -4.84 1.23 -3.49
N PRO A 39 -5.06 0.29 -4.43
CA PRO A 39 -6.33 -0.42 -4.54
C PRO A 39 -6.53 -1.45 -3.41
N ASP A 40 -5.47 -1.82 -2.70
CA ASP A 40 -5.48 -2.85 -1.67
C ASP A 40 -5.72 -2.27 -0.26
N LEU A 41 -5.44 -0.98 -0.07
CA LEU A 41 -5.55 -0.30 1.22
C LEU A 41 -6.37 0.98 1.07
N LYS A 42 -7.61 0.93 1.55
CA LYS A 42 -8.54 2.06 1.45
C LYS A 42 -7.98 3.29 2.19
N GLY A 43 -7.99 4.43 1.51
CA GLY A 43 -7.57 5.71 2.09
C GLY A 43 -6.08 6.00 2.02
N LEU A 44 -5.26 5.10 1.44
CA LEU A 44 -3.86 5.42 1.16
C LEU A 44 -3.79 6.41 -0.01
N VAL A 45 -3.45 7.65 0.31
CA VAL A 45 -3.07 8.71 -0.63
C VAL A 45 -1.95 9.50 0.04
N VAL A 46 -0.77 9.52 -0.58
CA VAL A 46 0.44 10.21 -0.07
C VAL A 46 1.08 10.92 -1.24
N GLU A 47 1.60 12.13 -1.03
CA GLU A 47 2.37 12.87 -2.03
C GLU A 47 3.71 13.31 -1.45
N ALA A 48 4.76 13.30 -2.26
CA ALA A 48 6.09 13.77 -1.86
C ALA A 48 6.90 14.22 -3.07
N GLU A 49 7.89 15.10 -2.86
CA GLU A 49 8.79 15.60 -3.91
C GLU A 49 9.74 14.49 -4.42
N THR A 50 10.05 13.51 -3.56
CA THR A 50 10.97 12.42 -3.87
C THR A 50 10.35 11.05 -3.59
N LEU A 51 10.81 10.03 -4.32
CA LEU A 51 10.38 8.64 -4.11
C LEU A 51 10.76 8.11 -2.72
N ASP A 52 11.92 8.53 -2.18
CA ASP A 52 12.39 8.10 -0.87
C ASP A 52 11.49 8.65 0.26
N GLU A 53 11.09 9.92 0.17
CA GLU A 53 10.14 10.53 1.10
C GLU A 53 8.77 9.89 0.98
N LEU A 54 8.30 9.66 -0.25
CA LEU A 54 7.04 8.98 -0.53
C LEU A 54 7.00 7.59 0.13
N GLU A 55 8.05 6.79 -0.07
CA GLU A 55 8.14 5.45 0.51
C GLU A 55 8.11 5.51 2.04
N LYS A 56 8.89 6.42 2.64
CA LYS A 56 8.95 6.58 4.09
C LYS A 56 7.59 6.95 4.68
N GLU A 57 6.85 7.86 4.06
CA GLU A 57 5.52 8.27 4.51
C GLU A 57 4.50 7.14 4.35
N VAL A 58 4.52 6.42 3.23
CA VAL A 58 3.67 5.26 3.02
C VAL A 58 3.91 4.21 4.11
N TRP A 59 5.18 3.88 4.43
CA TRP A 59 5.50 2.94 5.50
C TRP A 59 4.99 3.39 6.87
N SER A 60 4.98 4.69 7.14
CA SER A 60 4.46 5.27 8.38
C SER A 60 2.93 5.16 8.49
N LEU A 61 2.21 5.33 7.38
CA LEU A 61 0.73 5.41 7.38
C LEU A 61 0.05 4.05 7.22
N VAL A 62 0.69 3.09 6.54
CA VAL A 62 0.10 1.77 6.26
C VAL A 62 -0.42 1.07 7.52
N PRO A 63 0.30 1.01 8.66
CA PRO A 63 -0.19 0.34 9.85
C PRO A 63 -1.50 0.93 10.39
N GLU A 64 -1.62 2.26 10.39
CA GLU A 64 -2.80 2.97 10.88
C GLU A 64 -4.02 2.73 9.98
N LEU A 65 -3.83 2.87 8.66
CA LEU A 65 -4.87 2.61 7.67
C LEU A 65 -5.31 1.15 7.68
N LEU A 66 -4.37 0.21 7.83
CA LEU A 66 -4.67 -1.22 7.89
C LEU A 66 -5.49 -1.56 9.14
N MET A 67 -5.17 -0.94 10.28
CA MET A 67 -5.94 -1.09 11.52
C MET A 67 -7.37 -0.53 11.39
N LEU A 68 -7.54 0.57 10.65
CA LEU A 68 -8.84 1.18 10.42
C LEU A 68 -9.72 0.38 9.43
N ASP A 69 -9.14 -0.08 8.33
CA ASP A 69 -9.87 -0.82 7.28
C ASP A 69 -10.14 -2.28 7.68
N LYS A 70 -9.18 -2.93 8.35
CA LYS A 70 -9.21 -4.36 8.68
C LYS A 70 -8.80 -4.63 10.14
N PRO A 71 -9.61 -4.21 11.13
CA PRO A 71 -9.25 -4.31 12.55
C PRO A 71 -9.05 -5.75 13.05
N THR A 72 -9.53 -6.76 12.32
CA THR A 72 -9.35 -8.18 12.64
C THR A 72 -8.02 -8.76 12.17
N LEU A 73 -7.28 -8.07 11.29
CA LEU A 73 -5.90 -8.41 10.89
C LEU A 73 -4.93 -8.09 12.03
N ARG A 74 -5.14 -8.63 13.23
CA ARG A 74 -4.25 -8.42 14.37
C ARG A 74 -3.00 -9.30 14.25
N THR A 75 -1.90 -8.62 13.90
CA THR A 75 -0.49 -8.82 14.28
C THR A 75 0.27 -10.10 13.87
N LYS A 76 -0.38 -11.17 13.40
CA LYS A 76 0.36 -12.38 12.99
C LYS A 76 0.89 -12.36 11.55
N ALA A 77 0.21 -11.65 10.65
CA ALA A 77 0.61 -11.60 9.25
C ALA A 77 1.61 -10.46 9.01
N VAL A 78 2.81 -10.81 8.56
CA VAL A 78 3.75 -9.82 8.02
C VAL A 78 3.15 -9.27 6.73
N THR A 79 3.02 -7.96 6.65
CA THR A 79 2.53 -7.27 5.46
C THR A 79 3.69 -6.58 4.78
N HIS A 80 3.87 -6.86 3.49
CA HIS A 80 4.89 -6.22 2.68
C HIS A 80 4.26 -5.26 1.68
N LEU A 81 5.02 -4.24 1.32
CA LEU A 81 4.65 -3.29 0.28
C LEU A 81 5.37 -3.64 -1.01
N ALA A 82 4.65 -3.58 -2.13
CA ALA A 82 5.24 -3.58 -3.46
C ALA A 82 4.85 -2.28 -4.17
N PHE A 83 5.85 -1.44 -4.42
CA PHE A 83 5.69 -0.20 -5.16
C PHE A 83 5.72 -0.48 -6.66
N PHE A 84 4.75 0.09 -7.38
CA PHE A 84 4.58 -0.09 -8.81
C PHE A 84 4.30 1.26 -9.46
N GLN A 85 5.13 1.66 -10.40
CA GLN A 85 4.86 2.80 -11.27
C GLN A 85 4.34 2.28 -12.61
N PRO A 86 3.07 2.51 -12.99
CA PRO A 86 2.60 2.14 -14.31
C PRO A 86 3.38 2.91 -15.38
N PRO A 87 3.59 2.30 -16.56
CA PRO A 87 4.21 3.01 -17.67
C PRO A 87 3.36 4.23 -18.03
N VAL A 88 4.00 5.40 -18.05
CA VAL A 88 3.37 6.64 -18.53
C VAL A 88 3.09 6.45 -20.01
N SER A 89 1.81 6.47 -20.39
CA SER A 89 1.42 6.48 -21.80
C SER A 89 1.74 7.88 -22.33
N VAL A 90 2.83 7.99 -23.10
CA VAL A 90 3.22 9.20 -23.83
C VAL A 90 2.40 9.33 -25.10
#